data_AF-A0A368FHX4-F1
#
_entry.id   AF-A0A368FHX4-F1
#
_cell.length_a   1.000
_cell.length_b   1.000
_cell.length_c   1.000
_cell.angle_alpha   90.00
_cell.angle_beta   90.00
_cell.angle_gamma   90.00
#
_symmetry.space_group_name_H-M   'P 1'
#
loop_
_entity.id
_entity.type
_entity.pdbx_description
1 polymer ?
#
loop_
_entity_poly.entity_id
_entity_poly.type
_entity_poly.pdbx_seq_one_letter_code
_entity_poly.pdbx_strand_id
1 'polypeptide(L)'
;MLIDEFHSVLRNKIEERLEHGTLNYYAICALTKGFADLNRYGGIQAINESTMRIAKAAYEMLKQKTHWNGRPAVKIYGWRDLAQQGPIVAFNLLRDDGSYTGYSEVEKMAGLFGIDLRTGCFCNSGACQMYLEITNSQLLQYYQEGKECGDTKDVIDDRPTGAVRISFGRQSTIEVRAR
;
A
#
# COMPACT_ATOMS: atom_id res chain seq x y z
N MET A 1 45.82 20.21 2.92
CA MET A 1 45.59 18.76 2.83
C MET A 1 44.18 18.54 3.31
N LEU A 2 43.23 18.44 2.38
CA LEU A 2 41.81 18.32 2.72
C LEU A 2 41.63 16.99 3.45
N ILE A 3 40.96 17.09 4.59
CA ILE A 3 40.62 16.00 5.49
C ILE A 3 39.76 15.01 4.69
N ASP A 4 40.17 13.75 4.74
CA ASP A 4 39.58 12.59 4.09
C ASP A 4 38.04 12.59 4.19
N GLU A 5 37.39 12.51 3.02
CA GLU A 5 35.94 12.44 2.87
C GLU A 5 35.43 11.06 3.33
N PHE A 6 34.32 11.02 4.07
CA PHE A 6 33.66 9.84 4.67
C PHE A 6 34.21 9.36 6.03
N HIS A 7 33.97 10.12 7.09
CA HIS A 7 34.07 9.62 8.46
C HIS A 7 32.69 9.60 9.14
N SER A 8 31.88 8.59 8.84
CA SER A 8 30.83 8.17 9.77
C SER A 8 31.50 7.32 10.86
N VAL A 9 31.90 7.94 11.97
CA VAL A 9 32.39 7.21 13.14
C VAL A 9 31.22 6.40 13.69
N LEU A 10 31.25 5.09 13.51
CA LEU A 10 30.22 4.19 14.04
C LEU A 10 30.26 4.25 15.56
N ARG A 11 29.14 4.67 16.16
CA ARG A 11 28.97 4.68 17.61
C ARG A 11 28.93 3.25 18.15
N ASN A 12 29.16 3.06 19.45
CA ASN A 12 29.30 1.72 20.02
C ASN A 12 27.98 0.95 20.07
N LYS A 13 26.88 1.64 20.38
CA LYS A 13 25.56 1.01 20.51
C LYS A 13 24.79 1.02 19.20
N ILE A 14 23.91 0.04 19.01
CA ILE A 14 23.15 -0.10 17.75
C ILE A 14 22.14 1.03 17.59
N GLU A 15 21.44 1.41 18.66
CA GLU A 15 20.48 2.51 18.66
C GLU A 15 21.15 3.83 18.22
N GLU A 16 22.34 4.09 18.74
CA GLU A 16 23.12 5.28 18.41
C GLU A 16 23.60 5.30 16.95
N ARG A 17 23.72 4.14 16.28
CA ARG A 17 24.05 4.04 14.84
C ARG A 17 22.84 4.30 13.94
N LEU A 18 21.63 4.08 14.45
CA LEU A 18 20.37 4.33 13.74
C LEU A 18 19.88 5.78 13.93
N GLU A 19 20.50 6.52 14.85
CA GLU A 19 20.23 7.92 15.12
C GLU A 19 21.17 8.82 14.32
N HIS A 20 20.61 9.59 13.40
CA HIS A 20 21.36 10.60 12.66
C HIS A 20 20.82 12.00 12.97
N GLY A 21 21.71 12.91 13.37
CA GLY A 21 21.34 14.28 13.73
C GLY A 21 20.71 14.40 15.13
N THR A 22 19.85 15.42 15.30
CA THR A 22 19.18 15.70 16.57
C THR A 22 18.00 14.76 16.77
N LEU A 23 17.88 14.17 17.97
CA LEU A 23 16.75 13.29 18.30
C LEU A 23 15.43 14.04 18.23
N ASN A 24 14.39 13.36 17.75
CA ASN A 24 13.04 13.90 17.72
C ASN A 24 12.39 13.84 19.11
N TYR A 25 12.86 14.70 20.02
CA TYR A 25 12.38 14.78 21.40
C TYR A 25 10.88 15.05 21.48
N TYR A 26 10.30 15.76 20.49
CA TYR A 26 8.85 15.94 20.39
C TYR A 26 8.11 14.61 20.17
N ALA A 27 8.56 13.79 19.21
CA ALA A 27 7.97 12.48 18.95
C ALA A 27 8.12 11.54 20.15
N ILE A 28 9.26 11.57 20.84
CA ILE A 28 9.49 10.78 22.07
C ILE A 28 8.47 11.15 23.14
N CYS A 29 8.27 12.46 23.40
CA CYS A 29 7.25 12.93 24.34
C CYS A 29 5.82 12.54 23.92
N ALA A 30 5.55 12.43 22.61
CA ALA A 30 4.24 12.03 22.10
C ALA A 30 3.94 10.53 22.30
N LEU A 31 4.95 9.68 22.53
CA LEU A 31 4.78 8.23 22.70
C LEU A 31 3.82 7.89 23.85
N THR A 32 3.93 8.59 24.99
CA THR A 32 3.04 8.37 26.13
C THR A 32 1.57 8.54 25.75
N LYS A 33 1.24 9.60 24.99
CA LYS A 33 -0.12 9.83 24.47
C LYS A 33 -0.48 8.78 23.42
N GLY A 34 0.45 8.38 22.58
CA GLY A 34 0.27 7.32 21.59
C GLY A 34 -0.12 5.98 22.22
N PHE A 35 0.60 5.54 23.26
CA PHE A 35 0.28 4.31 23.98
C PHE A 35 -1.05 4.41 24.73
N ALA A 36 -1.34 5.54 25.38
CA ALA A 36 -2.64 5.78 26.01
C ALA A 36 -3.78 5.69 24.99
N ASP A 37 -3.58 6.22 23.77
CA ASP A 37 -4.56 6.13 22.70
C ASP A 37 -4.70 4.70 22.17
N LEU A 38 -3.63 3.94 21.98
CA LEU A 38 -3.71 2.51 21.63
C LEU A 38 -4.52 1.71 22.67
N ASN A 39 -4.27 1.96 23.96
CA ASN A 39 -5.02 1.34 25.05
C ASN A 39 -6.50 1.74 25.06
N ARG A 40 -6.81 3.00 24.71
CA ARG A 40 -8.20 3.47 24.57
C ARG A 40 -8.99 2.70 23.52
N TYR A 41 -8.32 2.20 22.47
CA TYR A 41 -8.93 1.34 21.43
C TYR A 41 -8.91 -0.16 21.79
N GLY A 42 -8.58 -0.51 23.04
CA GLY A 42 -8.54 -1.90 23.51
C GLY A 42 -7.21 -2.61 23.27
N GLY A 43 -6.15 -1.88 22.90
CA GLY A 43 -4.82 -2.44 22.63
C GLY A 43 -4.67 -2.96 21.20
N ILE A 44 -3.46 -3.43 20.86
CA ILE A 44 -3.10 -3.78 19.48
C ILE A 44 -3.88 -4.99 18.95
N GLN A 45 -4.23 -5.94 19.82
CA GLN A 45 -5.02 -7.11 19.46
C GLN A 45 -6.44 -6.73 19.06
N ALA A 46 -7.13 -5.92 19.87
CA ALA A 46 -8.49 -5.46 19.55
C ALA A 46 -8.53 -4.62 18.26
N ILE A 47 -7.53 -3.77 18.06
CA ILE A 47 -7.37 -3.01 16.81
C ILE A 47 -7.18 -3.97 15.62
N ASN A 48 -6.32 -4.98 15.76
CA ASN A 48 -6.08 -5.96 14.69
C ASN A 48 -7.36 -6.72 14.34
N GLU A 49 -8.06 -7.27 15.33
CA GLU A 49 -9.32 -8.00 15.10
C GLU A 49 -10.38 -7.13 14.41
N SER A 50 -10.53 -5.88 14.85
CA SER A 50 -11.50 -4.95 14.28
C SER A 50 -11.16 -4.57 12.83
N THR A 51 -9.91 -4.20 12.58
CA THR A 51 -9.44 -3.81 11.24
C THR A 51 -9.45 -4.99 10.26
N MET A 52 -9.11 -6.19 10.72
CA MET A 52 -9.20 -7.41 9.91
C MET A 52 -10.64 -7.77 9.55
N ARG A 53 -11.60 -7.55 10.45
CA ARG A 53 -13.04 -7.74 10.16
C ARG A 53 -13.50 -6.82 9.03
N ILE A 54 -13.12 -5.54 9.08
CA ILE A 54 -13.47 -4.56 8.05
C ILE A 54 -12.78 -4.92 6.72
N ALA A 55 -11.49 -5.26 6.76
CA ALA A 55 -10.74 -5.64 5.59
C ALA A 55 -11.30 -6.91 4.91
N LYS A 56 -11.75 -7.90 5.69
CA LYS A 56 -12.45 -9.08 5.19
C LYS A 56 -13.77 -8.72 4.51
N ALA A 57 -14.56 -7.83 5.11
CA ALA A 57 -15.80 -7.36 4.48
C ALA A 57 -15.52 -6.66 3.14
N ALA A 58 -14.51 -5.79 3.09
CA ALA A 58 -14.11 -5.12 1.85
C ALA A 58 -13.60 -6.12 0.78
N TYR A 59 -12.82 -7.12 1.19
CA TYR A 59 -12.36 -8.20 0.31
C TYR A 59 -13.54 -8.95 -0.30
N GLU A 60 -14.51 -9.40 0.50
CA GLU A 60 -15.68 -10.13 -0.01
C GLU A 60 -16.53 -9.24 -0.94
N MET A 61 -16.71 -7.97 -0.59
CA MET A 61 -17.44 -7.02 -1.44
C MET A 61 -16.76 -6.83 -2.79
N LEU A 62 -15.43 -6.67 -2.83
CA LEU A 62 -14.66 -6.51 -4.05
C LEU A 62 -14.66 -7.78 -4.91
N LYS A 63 -14.49 -8.94 -4.27
CA LYS A 63 -14.47 -10.26 -4.93
C LYS A 63 -15.78 -10.56 -5.66
N GLN A 64 -16.91 -10.08 -5.15
CA GLN A 64 -18.24 -10.28 -5.74
C GLN A 64 -18.55 -9.29 -6.86
N LYS A 65 -17.70 -8.29 -7.15
CA LYS A 65 -17.96 -7.32 -8.21
C LYS A 65 -17.70 -7.92 -9.59
N THR A 66 -18.74 -7.91 -10.42
CA THR A 66 -18.71 -8.33 -11.81
C THR A 66 -19.26 -7.23 -12.72
N HIS A 67 -18.80 -7.23 -13.96
CA HIS A 67 -19.38 -6.46 -15.04
C HIS A 67 -20.71 -7.08 -15.49
N TRP A 68 -21.45 -6.32 -16.32
CA TRP A 68 -22.73 -6.73 -16.89
C TRP A 68 -22.66 -8.06 -17.67
N ASN A 69 -21.48 -8.39 -18.22
CA ASN A 69 -21.21 -9.61 -18.97
C ASN A 69 -20.75 -10.79 -18.10
N GLY A 70 -20.81 -10.65 -16.77
CA GLY A 70 -20.42 -11.67 -15.80
C GLY A 70 -18.91 -11.77 -15.54
N ARG A 71 -18.06 -11.01 -16.24
CA ARG A 71 -16.62 -11.01 -15.97
C ARG A 71 -16.30 -10.29 -14.66
N PRO A 72 -15.29 -10.74 -13.89
CA PRO A 72 -14.85 -10.03 -12.69
C PRO A 72 -14.43 -8.59 -13.00
N ALA A 73 -14.83 -7.65 -12.14
CA ALA A 73 -14.42 -6.25 -12.24
C ALA A 73 -13.14 -5.94 -11.44
N VAL A 74 -12.65 -6.89 -10.65
CA VAL A 74 -11.53 -6.70 -9.71
C VAL A 74 -10.59 -7.90 -9.76
N LYS A 75 -9.29 -7.64 -9.87
CA LYS A 75 -8.23 -8.63 -9.62
C LYS A 75 -7.55 -8.33 -8.29
N ILE A 76 -7.74 -9.21 -7.31
CA ILE A 76 -7.17 -9.08 -5.95
C ILE A 76 -5.84 -9.85 -5.86
N TYR A 77 -4.84 -9.27 -5.19
CA TYR A 77 -3.55 -9.88 -4.93
C TYR A 77 -3.42 -10.28 -3.45
N GLY A 78 -2.92 -11.50 -3.19
CA GLY A 78 -2.74 -12.02 -1.83
C GLY A 78 -4.05 -12.46 -1.17
N TRP A 79 -4.19 -12.22 0.14
CA TRP A 79 -5.39 -12.56 0.93
C TRP A 79 -5.78 -14.05 0.96
N ARG A 80 -4.79 -14.95 0.89
CA ARG A 80 -4.99 -16.40 0.95
C ARG A 80 -4.89 -16.96 2.38
N ASP A 81 -3.97 -16.41 3.17
CA ASP A 81 -3.76 -16.77 4.57
C ASP A 81 -3.94 -15.52 5.45
N LEU A 82 -5.04 -15.49 6.21
CA LEU A 82 -5.37 -14.37 7.09
C LEU A 82 -4.40 -14.23 8.26
N ALA A 83 -3.67 -15.30 8.64
CA ALA A 83 -2.70 -15.23 9.73
C ALA A 83 -1.43 -14.46 9.34
N GLN A 84 -1.12 -14.38 8.04
CA GLN A 84 0.07 -13.70 7.51
C GLN A 84 -0.27 -12.35 6.85
N GLN A 85 -1.55 -11.95 6.88
CA GLN A 85 -2.06 -10.81 6.15
C GLN A 85 -2.54 -9.73 7.13
N GLY A 86 -2.08 -8.49 6.93
CA GLY A 86 -2.61 -7.32 7.63
C GLY A 86 -3.91 -6.80 6.99
N PRO A 87 -4.53 -5.76 7.58
CA PRO A 87 -5.82 -5.21 7.15
C PRO A 87 -5.68 -4.31 5.91
N ILE A 88 -5.09 -4.83 4.84
CA ILE A 88 -4.81 -4.11 3.59
C ILE A 88 -5.22 -4.98 2.42
N VAL A 89 -6.17 -4.55 1.59
CA VAL A 89 -6.56 -5.25 0.35
C VAL A 89 -5.88 -4.57 -0.84
N ALA A 90 -5.08 -5.33 -1.59
CA ALA A 90 -4.40 -4.86 -2.80
C ALA A 90 -5.10 -5.43 -4.04
N PHE A 91 -5.43 -4.59 -5.02
CA PHE A 91 -6.15 -5.00 -6.21
C PHE A 91 -5.93 -4.06 -7.41
N ASN A 92 -6.29 -4.51 -8.59
CA ASN A 92 -6.52 -3.65 -9.76
C ASN A 92 -7.98 -3.81 -10.22
N LEU A 93 -8.53 -2.75 -10.81
CA LEU A 93 -9.82 -2.83 -11.50
C LEU A 93 -9.60 -3.32 -12.93
N LEU A 94 -10.58 -4.08 -13.41
CA LEU A 94 -10.64 -4.59 -14.77
C LEU A 94 -11.78 -3.89 -15.51
N ARG A 95 -11.64 -3.71 -16.82
CA ARG A 95 -12.72 -3.32 -17.72
C ARG A 95 -13.58 -4.54 -18.08
N ASP A 96 -14.71 -4.28 -18.73
CA ASP A 96 -15.62 -5.32 -19.17
C ASP A 96 -15.03 -6.24 -20.25
N ASP A 97 -14.02 -5.79 -20.98
CA ASP A 97 -13.20 -6.62 -21.88
C ASP A 97 -12.09 -7.43 -21.16
N GLY A 98 -11.85 -7.18 -19.87
CA GLY A 98 -10.81 -7.81 -19.06
C GLY A 98 -9.46 -7.09 -19.04
N SER A 99 -9.31 -5.98 -19.76
CA SER A 99 -8.11 -5.12 -19.69
C SER A 99 -8.04 -4.39 -18.34
N TYR A 100 -6.86 -3.91 -17.94
CA TYR A 100 -6.66 -3.25 -16.66
C TYR A 100 -6.99 -1.76 -16.71
N THR A 101 -7.76 -1.28 -15.75
CA THR A 101 -7.86 0.15 -15.45
C THR A 101 -6.59 0.60 -14.72
N GLY A 102 -5.92 1.62 -15.24
CA GLY A 102 -4.70 2.17 -14.65
C GLY A 102 -4.95 2.71 -13.24
N TYR A 103 -4.03 2.48 -12.31
CA TYR A 103 -4.24 2.91 -10.93
C TYR A 103 -4.33 4.44 -10.78
N SER A 104 -3.72 5.22 -11.69
CA SER A 104 -3.81 6.68 -11.69
C SER A 104 -5.20 7.15 -12.13
N GLU A 105 -5.82 6.44 -13.07
CA GLU A 105 -7.21 6.66 -13.44
C GLU A 105 -8.14 6.36 -12.26
N VAL A 106 -7.95 5.23 -11.58
CA VAL A 106 -8.74 4.86 -10.39
C VAL A 106 -8.60 5.90 -9.28
N GLU A 107 -7.37 6.35 -8.99
CA GLU A 107 -7.10 7.39 -8.00
C GLU A 107 -7.84 8.70 -8.32
N LYS A 108 -7.70 9.20 -9.56
CA LYS A 108 -8.34 10.45 -9.99
C LYS A 108 -9.85 10.35 -9.92
N MET A 109 -10.42 9.24 -10.38
CA MET A 109 -11.86 9.00 -10.34
C MET A 109 -12.37 8.92 -8.90
N ALA A 110 -11.67 8.19 -8.01
CA ALA A 110 -12.01 8.11 -6.59
C ALA A 110 -11.93 9.48 -5.91
N GLY A 111 -10.93 10.29 -6.26
CA GLY A 111 -10.75 11.65 -5.76
C GLY A 111 -11.94 12.58 -6.08
N LEU A 112 -12.59 12.41 -7.24
CA LEU A 112 -13.81 13.17 -7.57
C LEU A 112 -14.98 12.90 -6.61
N PHE A 113 -14.97 11.73 -5.95
CA PHE A 113 -15.96 11.34 -4.93
C PHE A 113 -15.43 11.50 -3.50
N GLY A 114 -14.31 12.20 -3.31
CA GLY A 114 -13.69 12.42 -2.00
C GLY A 114 -13.11 11.15 -1.36
N ILE A 115 -12.75 10.16 -2.18
CA ILE A 115 -12.12 8.92 -1.74
C ILE A 115 -10.64 8.99 -2.06
N ASP A 116 -9.80 8.93 -1.02
CA ASP A 116 -8.35 8.89 -1.14
C ASP A 116 -7.86 7.43 -1.12
N LEU A 117 -7.05 7.04 -2.10
CA LEU A 117 -6.59 5.68 -2.34
C LEU A 117 -5.07 5.64 -2.45
N ARG A 118 -4.45 4.59 -1.89
CA ARG A 118 -3.02 4.36 -2.06
C ARG A 118 -2.74 3.61 -3.36
N THR A 119 -2.30 4.31 -4.38
CA THR A 119 -2.00 3.76 -5.72
C THR A 119 -0.48 3.71 -5.96
N GLY A 120 -0.04 3.11 -7.08
CA GLY A 120 1.36 3.07 -7.48
C GLY A 120 2.03 1.69 -7.46
N CYS A 121 3.29 1.69 -7.91
CA CYS A 121 4.18 0.53 -7.92
C CYS A 121 4.44 -0.01 -6.50
N PHE A 122 4.86 -1.27 -6.39
CA PHE A 122 5.39 -1.79 -5.15
C PHE A 122 6.86 -1.36 -5.00
N CYS A 123 7.24 -0.85 -3.83
CA CYS A 123 8.64 -0.47 -3.55
C CYS A 123 9.60 -1.67 -3.58
N ASN A 124 9.06 -2.89 -3.57
CA ASN A 124 9.78 -4.12 -3.79
C ASN A 124 9.49 -4.61 -5.22
N SER A 125 10.48 -4.53 -6.12
CA SER A 125 10.36 -5.00 -7.50
C SER A 125 9.99 -6.48 -7.58
N GLY A 126 10.49 -7.33 -6.68
CA GLY A 126 10.12 -8.74 -6.60
C GLY A 126 8.62 -8.96 -6.34
N ALA A 127 7.96 -8.04 -5.61
CA ALA A 127 6.52 -8.07 -5.44
C ALA A 127 5.78 -7.72 -6.75
N CYS A 128 6.26 -6.72 -7.50
CA CYS A 128 5.73 -6.43 -8.83
C CYS A 128 5.84 -7.64 -9.76
N GLN A 129 7.01 -8.28 -9.79
CA GLN A 129 7.24 -9.45 -10.63
C GLN A 129 6.33 -10.62 -10.26
N MET A 130 6.21 -10.93 -8.96
CA MET A 130 5.40 -12.05 -8.49
C MET A 130 3.90 -11.82 -8.70
N TYR A 131 3.37 -10.65 -8.36
CA TYR A 131 1.92 -10.40 -8.37
C TYR A 131 1.39 -9.88 -9.70
N LEU A 132 2.20 -9.13 -10.46
CA LEU A 132 1.83 -8.55 -11.75
C LEU A 132 2.42 -9.36 -12.93
N GLU A 133 3.12 -10.46 -12.63
CA GLU A 133 3.71 -11.39 -13.59
C GLU A 133 4.68 -10.68 -14.56
N ILE A 134 5.48 -9.75 -14.02
CA ILE A 134 6.45 -8.96 -14.76
C ILE A 134 7.79 -9.71 -14.79
N THR A 135 8.35 -9.91 -15.98
CA THR A 135 9.67 -10.51 -16.16
C THR A 135 10.80 -9.52 -15.93
N ASN A 136 12.03 -10.00 -15.70
CA ASN A 136 13.21 -9.13 -15.59
C ASN A 136 13.42 -8.26 -16.84
N SER A 137 13.21 -8.83 -18.03
CA SER A 137 13.36 -8.11 -19.29
C SER A 137 12.34 -6.98 -19.43
N GLN A 138 11.08 -7.23 -19.05
CA GLN A 138 10.04 -6.21 -19.02
C GLN A 138 10.34 -5.12 -17.98
N LEU A 139 10.81 -5.48 -16.78
CA LEU A 139 11.19 -4.50 -15.77
C LEU A 139 12.30 -3.55 -16.28
N LEU A 140 13.31 -4.11 -16.97
CA LEU A 140 14.38 -3.32 -17.57
C LEU A 140 13.86 -2.44 -18.71
N GLN A 141 12.97 -2.97 -19.57
CA GLN A 141 12.30 -2.20 -20.61
C GLN A 141 11.52 -1.02 -20.01
N TYR A 142 10.71 -1.26 -18.97
CA TYR A 142 9.94 -0.21 -18.30
C TYR A 142 10.87 0.88 -17.74
N TYR A 143 11.99 0.50 -17.13
CA TYR A 143 12.99 1.45 -16.66
C TYR A 143 13.58 2.28 -17.82
N GLN A 144 13.93 1.65 -18.94
CA GLN A 144 14.46 2.33 -20.13
C GLN A 144 13.44 3.27 -20.78
N GLU A 145 12.15 2.92 -20.72
CA GLU A 145 11.04 3.77 -21.14
C GLU A 145 10.73 4.90 -20.13
N GLY A 146 11.49 4.99 -19.03
CA GLY A 146 11.37 6.04 -18.01
C GLY A 146 10.22 5.80 -17.03
N LYS A 147 9.98 4.56 -16.63
CA LYS A 147 9.09 4.22 -15.50
C LYS A 147 9.77 4.57 -14.18
N GLU A 148 9.07 5.33 -13.35
CA GLU A 148 9.49 5.76 -12.02
C GLU A 148 8.37 5.56 -10.99
N CYS A 149 8.69 5.60 -9.70
CA CYS A 149 7.66 5.57 -8.66
C CYS A 149 6.90 6.91 -8.64
N GLY A 150 5.58 6.86 -8.74
CA GLY A 150 4.73 8.06 -8.70
C GLY A 150 4.46 8.71 -10.06
N ASP A 151 4.97 8.15 -11.16
CA ASP A 151 4.53 8.55 -12.50
C ASP A 151 3.09 8.08 -12.80
N THR A 152 2.59 8.42 -14.00
CA THR A 152 1.28 8.01 -14.51
C THR A 152 1.35 6.87 -15.54
N LYS A 153 2.48 6.15 -15.65
CA LYS A 153 2.66 4.99 -16.53
C LYS A 153 2.21 3.73 -15.80
N ASP A 154 0.90 3.62 -15.61
CA ASP A 154 0.27 2.62 -14.76
C ASP A 154 -0.13 1.33 -15.48
N VAL A 155 -0.21 1.35 -16.82
CA VAL A 155 -0.40 0.17 -17.69
C VAL A 155 0.57 0.25 -18.88
N ILE A 156 1.36 -0.81 -19.10
CA ILE A 156 2.29 -0.95 -20.24
C ILE A 156 2.07 -2.33 -20.85
N ASP A 157 1.86 -2.42 -22.16
CA ASP A 157 1.57 -3.67 -22.87
C ASP A 157 0.45 -4.49 -22.21
N ASP A 158 -0.68 -3.83 -21.92
CA ASP A 158 -1.84 -4.39 -21.22
C ASP A 158 -1.56 -4.95 -19.80
N ARG A 159 -0.40 -4.65 -19.23
CA ARG A 159 -0.01 -5.08 -17.88
C ARG A 159 0.03 -3.90 -16.92
N PRO A 160 -0.54 -4.04 -15.72
CA PRO A 160 -0.42 -3.01 -14.70
C PRO A 160 1.03 -2.96 -14.18
N THR A 161 1.51 -1.77 -13.87
CA THR A 161 2.85 -1.55 -13.28
C THR A 161 2.80 -1.36 -11.76
N GLY A 162 1.60 -1.46 -11.18
CA GLY A 162 1.32 -1.25 -9.77
C GLY A 162 -0.14 -1.58 -9.44
N ALA A 163 -0.54 -1.29 -8.20
CA ALA A 163 -1.86 -1.67 -7.70
C ALA A 163 -2.50 -0.57 -6.85
N VAL A 164 -3.82 -0.67 -6.71
CA VAL A 164 -4.61 0.08 -5.73
C VAL A 164 -4.58 -0.67 -4.40
N ARG A 165 -4.42 0.05 -3.30
CA ARG A 165 -4.37 -0.51 -1.94
C ARG A 165 -5.34 0.26 -1.04
N ILE A 166 -6.20 -0.47 -0.36
CA ILE A 166 -7.05 0.06 0.72
C ILE A 166 -6.56 -0.51 2.04
N SER A 167 -6.32 0.36 3.03
CA SER A 167 -5.77 0.02 4.34
C SER A 167 -6.73 0.46 5.44
N PHE A 168 -7.00 -0.41 6.40
CA PHE A 168 -7.88 -0.11 7.52
C PHE A 168 -7.07 0.06 8.81
N GLY A 169 -7.36 1.14 9.54
CA GLY A 169 -6.70 1.50 10.78
C GLY A 169 -7.67 1.53 11.95
N ARG A 170 -7.17 1.82 13.16
CA ARG A 170 -7.96 1.84 14.40
C ARG A 170 -9.23 2.73 14.37
N GLN A 171 -9.28 3.72 13.49
CA GLN A 171 -10.42 4.63 13.32
C GLN A 171 -11.38 4.21 12.20
N SER A 172 -11.05 3.16 11.43
CA SER A 172 -11.92 2.62 10.40
C SER A 172 -13.15 1.99 11.04
N THR A 173 -14.32 2.23 10.44
CA THR A 173 -15.60 1.65 10.86
C THR A 173 -16.28 1.00 9.66
N ILE A 174 -17.26 0.13 9.91
CA ILE A 174 -18.01 -0.53 8.84
C ILE A 174 -19.13 0.36 8.25
N GLU A 175 -19.51 1.42 8.97
CA GLU A 175 -20.55 2.34 8.53
C GLU A 175 -20.09 3.16 7.33
N VAL A 176 -20.88 3.12 6.26
CA VAL A 176 -20.77 4.07 5.15
C VAL A 176 -21.52 5.33 5.55
N ARG A 177 -20.80 6.31 6.09
CA ARG A 177 -21.35 7.67 6.21
C ARG A 177 -21.27 8.33 4.84
N ALA A 178 -22.32 8.20 4.04
CA ALA A 178 -22.50 9.05 2.88
C ALA A 178 -22.48 10.51 3.39
N ARG A 179 -21.55 11.31 2.87
CA ARG A 179 -21.60 12.76 2.99
C ARG A 179 -22.49 13.31 1.90
#